data_AF-A0A822EMF2-F1
#
_entry.id   AF-A0A822EMF2-F1
#
_cell.length_a   1.000
_cell.length_b   1.000
_cell.length_c   1.000
_cell.angle_alpha   90.00
_cell.angle_beta   90.00
_cell.angle_gamma   90.00
#
_symmetry.space_group_name_H-M   'P 1'
#
loop_
_entity.id
_entity.type
_entity.pdbx_description
1 polymer ?
#
loop_
_entity_poly.entity_id
_entity_poly.type
_entity_poly.pdbx_seq_one_letter_code
_entity_poly.pdbx_strand_id
1 'polypeptide(L)'
;MTEMCVNNGQKRPVIRYTDFDLPEHWDIQSENIAQFPLQVNSTEYNEVRALFDKTMAKQYSEIVRIDRIRNKQWYMQYNFYKTFSSKKNTEKKLFHGCSQEVASLIINTFFNRSFSGINDVVYGQGAY
;
A
#
# COMPACT_ATOMS: atom_id res chain seq x y z
N MET A 1 -20.50 11.60 -18.11
CA MET A 1 -21.46 10.55 -18.49
C MET A 1 -20.83 9.22 -18.08
N THR A 2 -21.35 8.53 -17.06
CA THR A 2 -20.75 7.29 -16.54
C THR A 2 -20.99 6.14 -17.52
N GLU A 3 -19.93 5.50 -17.99
CA GLU A 3 -20.03 4.31 -18.85
C GLU A 3 -20.61 3.15 -18.03
N MET A 4 -21.56 2.40 -18.60
CA MET A 4 -22.26 1.31 -17.92
C MET A 4 -22.04 0.00 -18.67
N CYS A 5 -21.65 -1.06 -17.98
CA CYS A 5 -21.63 -2.42 -18.52
C CYS A 5 -22.87 -3.19 -18.08
N VAL A 6 -23.32 -4.13 -18.92
CA VAL A 6 -24.44 -5.03 -18.61
C VAL A 6 -23.89 -6.44 -18.45
N ASN A 7 -24.09 -7.03 -17.28
CA ASN A 7 -23.69 -8.42 -17.01
C ASN A 7 -24.86 -9.12 -16.30
N ASN A 8 -25.39 -10.20 -16.88
CA ASN A 8 -26.62 -10.89 -16.44
C ASN A 8 -27.82 -9.95 -16.19
N GLY A 9 -28.04 -8.98 -17.07
CA GLY A 9 -29.17 -8.03 -16.97
C GLY A 9 -29.01 -6.94 -15.90
N GLN A 10 -27.95 -6.98 -15.08
CA GLN A 10 -27.62 -5.91 -14.14
C GLN A 10 -26.71 -4.88 -14.81
N LYS A 11 -27.13 -3.61 -14.79
CA LYS A 11 -26.28 -2.47 -15.17
C LYS A 11 -25.34 -2.14 -14.01
N ARG A 12 -24.04 -2.12 -14.28
CA ARG A 12 -23.02 -1.67 -13.33
C ARG A 12 -22.16 -0.57 -13.96
N PRO A 13 -21.72 0.43 -13.20
CA PRO A 13 -20.77 1.41 -13.72
C PRO A 13 -19.45 0.70 -14.06
N VAL A 14 -18.89 1.06 -15.21
CA VAL A 14 -17.51 0.71 -15.53
C VAL A 14 -16.62 1.55 -14.63
N ILE A 15 -15.82 0.89 -13.79
CA ILE A 15 -14.82 1.53 -12.96
C ILE A 15 -13.46 1.18 -13.56
N ARG A 16 -12.62 2.17 -13.78
CA ARG A 16 -11.24 2.02 -14.25
C ARG A 16 -10.30 2.42 -13.12
N TYR A 17 -9.09 1.83 -13.08
CA TYR A 17 -8.09 2.27 -12.11
C TYR A 17 -7.71 3.75 -12.31
N THR A 18 -7.87 4.28 -13.53
CA THR A 18 -7.64 5.70 -13.85
C THR A 18 -8.58 6.67 -13.17
N ASP A 19 -9.68 6.18 -12.59
CA ASP A 19 -10.74 7.01 -12.02
C ASP A 19 -10.44 7.42 -10.56
N PHE A 20 -9.31 6.96 -9.99
CA PHE A 20 -8.91 7.29 -8.62
C PHE A 20 -7.87 8.41 -8.61
N ASP A 21 -8.27 9.56 -8.07
CA ASP A 21 -7.38 10.70 -7.87
C ASP A 21 -6.30 10.39 -6.84
N LEU A 22 -5.10 10.93 -7.07
CA LEU A 22 -4.02 10.88 -6.10
C LEU A 22 -4.32 11.80 -4.91
N PRO A 23 -3.74 11.52 -3.72
CA PRO A 23 -3.84 12.45 -2.60
C PRO A 23 -3.30 13.83 -2.97
N GLU A 24 -3.99 14.90 -2.53
CA GLU A 24 -3.63 16.28 -2.85
C GLU A 24 -2.19 16.66 -2.43
N HIS A 25 -1.68 16.02 -1.36
CA HIS A 25 -0.32 16.23 -0.86
C HIS A 25 0.77 15.49 -1.66
N TRP A 26 0.43 14.78 -2.75
CA TRP A 26 1.42 14.17 -3.65
C TRP A 26 1.75 15.11 -4.80
N ASP A 27 2.98 15.63 -4.83
CA ASP A 27 3.50 16.32 -6.02
C ASP A 27 3.31 15.46 -7.27
N ILE A 28 2.57 15.99 -8.24
CA ILE A 28 2.15 15.29 -9.45
C ILE A 28 3.31 15.17 -10.47
N GLN A 29 4.46 15.78 -10.20
CA GLN A 29 5.50 16.06 -11.20
C GLN A 29 6.43 14.90 -11.57
N SER A 30 6.45 13.78 -10.84
CA SER A 30 7.28 12.64 -11.23
C SER A 30 6.41 11.46 -11.65
N GLU A 31 6.47 11.10 -12.93
CA GLU A 31 5.82 9.92 -13.53
C GLU A 31 6.31 8.57 -12.95
N ASN A 32 7.18 8.59 -11.93
CA ASN A 32 7.90 7.42 -11.43
C ASN A 32 7.69 7.17 -9.93
N ILE A 33 7.90 5.90 -9.59
CA ILE A 33 8.05 5.40 -8.23
C ILE A 33 9.17 6.18 -7.56
N ALA A 34 8.87 6.84 -6.45
CA ALA A 34 9.91 7.50 -5.68
C ALA A 34 9.70 7.30 -4.19
N GLN A 35 10.80 6.96 -3.52
CA GLN A 35 10.90 6.88 -2.07
C GLN A 35 11.26 8.27 -1.57
N PHE A 36 10.45 8.81 -0.68
CA PHE A 36 10.65 10.16 -0.15
C PHE A 36 10.96 10.07 1.34
N PRO A 37 12.19 10.40 1.76
CA PRO A 37 12.52 10.39 3.17
C PRO A 37 11.65 11.39 3.92
N LEU A 38 11.00 10.92 4.97
CA LEU A 38 10.24 11.78 5.86
C LEU A 38 11.21 12.55 6.76
N GLN A 39 10.90 13.83 6.96
CA GLN A 39 11.62 14.64 7.93
C GLN A 39 11.39 14.07 9.33
N VAL A 40 12.46 13.86 10.08
CA VAL A 40 12.39 13.41 11.47
C VAL A 40 11.54 14.38 12.27
N ASN A 41 10.65 13.86 13.11
CA ASN A 41 9.68 14.62 13.91
C ASN A 41 8.59 15.36 13.13
N SER A 42 8.48 15.17 11.81
CA SER A 42 7.28 15.61 11.07
C SER A 42 6.03 14.88 11.57
N THR A 43 4.84 15.45 11.31
CA THR A 43 3.57 14.83 11.71
C THR A 43 3.45 13.40 11.22
N GLU A 44 3.71 13.16 9.93
CA GLU A 44 3.63 11.81 9.34
C GLU A 44 4.69 10.86 9.92
N TYR A 45 5.93 11.34 10.12
CA TYR A 45 6.98 10.54 10.76
C TYR A 45 6.55 10.07 12.15
N ASN A 46 6.01 10.98 12.97
CA ASN A 46 5.58 10.67 14.33
C ASN A 46 4.37 9.72 14.35
N GLU A 47 3.44 9.86 13.40
CA GLU A 47 2.31 8.93 13.26
C GLU A 47 2.77 7.50 12.93
N VAL A 48 3.68 7.35 11.96
CA VAL A 48 4.22 6.04 11.58
C VAL A 48 5.02 5.44 12.73
N ARG A 49 5.89 6.23 13.36
CA ARG A 49 6.65 5.82 14.54
C ARG A 49 5.74 5.37 15.67
N ALA A 50 4.71 6.15 16.01
CA ALA A 50 3.78 5.82 17.08
C ALA A 50 3.03 4.51 16.79
N LEU A 51 2.67 4.23 15.53
CA LEU A 51 2.07 2.96 15.14
C LEU A 51 3.05 1.79 15.30
N PHE A 52 4.31 1.98 14.93
CA PHE A 52 5.35 0.96 15.06
C PHE A 52 5.64 0.66 16.55
N ASP A 53 5.81 1.71 17.35
CA ASP A 53 6.11 1.64 18.78
C ASP A 53 5.04 0.90 19.59
N LYS A 54 3.76 0.92 19.16
CA LYS A 54 2.69 0.13 19.80
C LYS A 54 3.02 -1.36 19.92
N THR A 55 3.83 -1.89 19.01
CA THR A 55 4.21 -3.31 18.99
C THR A 55 5.70 -3.54 19.13
N MET A 56 6.53 -2.55 18.75
CA MET A 56 7.97 -2.73 18.59
C MET A 56 8.83 -1.88 19.53
N ALA A 57 8.29 -1.00 20.40
CA ALA A 57 9.05 0.00 21.16
C ALA A 57 10.27 -0.52 21.97
N LYS A 58 10.34 -1.83 22.27
CA LYS A 58 11.45 -2.46 23.02
C LYS A 58 12.25 -3.47 22.19
N GLN A 59 11.97 -3.58 20.90
CA GLN A 59 12.51 -4.60 20.00
C GLN A 59 13.52 -4.03 19.00
N TYR A 60 13.78 -2.72 19.04
CA TYR A 60 14.75 -2.05 18.19
C TYR A 60 15.52 -0.99 18.99
N SER A 61 16.71 -0.61 18.52
CA SER A 61 17.55 0.43 19.15
C SER A 61 17.23 1.83 18.62
N GLU A 62 17.15 1.97 17.31
CA GLU A 62 16.89 3.25 16.63
C GLU A 62 16.16 3.06 15.30
N ILE A 63 15.38 4.08 14.91
CA ILE A 63 14.82 4.19 13.55
C ILE A 63 15.80 5.03 12.74
N VAL A 64 16.48 4.39 11.78
CA VAL A 64 17.48 5.07 10.93
C VAL A 64 16.79 5.99 9.91
N ARG A 65 15.69 5.54 9.30
CA ARG A 65 14.95 6.29 8.28
C ARG A 65 13.52 5.78 8.16
N ILE A 66 12.60 6.67 7.76
CA ILE A 66 11.27 6.32 7.29
C ILE A 66 11.08 6.98 5.94
N ASP A 67 10.83 6.17 4.90
CA ASP A 67 10.56 6.67 3.56
C ASP A 67 9.11 6.44 3.19
N ARG A 68 8.45 7.49 2.69
CA ARG A 68 7.14 7.38 2.07
C ARG A 68 7.30 6.91 0.63
N ILE A 69 6.70 5.77 0.31
CA ILE A 69 6.62 5.27 -1.06
C ILE A 69 5.49 6.00 -1.79
N ARG A 70 5.83 6.73 -2.85
CA ARG A 70 4.84 7.25 -3.80
C ARG A 70 4.91 6.42 -5.08
N ASN A 71 3.84 5.68 -5.34
CA ASN A 71 3.64 4.99 -6.61
C ASN A 71 2.20 5.21 -7.06
N LYS A 72 2.02 6.04 -8.08
CA LYS A 72 0.71 6.41 -8.62
C LYS A 72 -0.08 5.18 -9.07
N GLN A 73 0.56 4.30 -9.84
CA GLN A 73 -0.08 3.10 -10.37
C GLN A 73 -0.59 2.19 -9.25
N TRP A 74 0.23 1.95 -8.23
CA TRP A 74 -0.15 1.10 -7.09
C TRP A 74 -1.21 1.72 -6.20
N TYR A 75 -1.16 3.04 -5.97
CA TYR A 75 -2.20 3.73 -5.22
C TYR A 75 -3.56 3.61 -5.91
N MET A 76 -3.60 3.85 -7.22
CA MET A 76 -4.81 3.76 -8.03
C MET A 76 -5.34 2.33 -8.09
N GLN A 77 -4.45 1.35 -8.30
CA GLN A 77 -4.82 -0.06 -8.32
C GLN A 77 -5.33 -0.57 -6.96
N TYR A 78 -4.71 -0.13 -5.86
CA TYR A 78 -5.20 -0.45 -4.52
C TYR A 78 -6.61 0.09 -4.27
N ASN A 79 -6.86 1.36 -4.59
CA ASN A 79 -8.18 1.97 -4.40
C ASN A 79 -9.24 1.33 -5.32
N PHE A 80 -8.86 0.97 -6.55
CA PHE A 80 -9.71 0.17 -7.42
C PHE A 80 -10.12 -1.16 -6.77
N TYR A 81 -9.16 -1.97 -6.30
CA TYR A 81 -9.48 -3.24 -5.64
C TYR A 81 -10.31 -3.06 -4.37
N LYS A 82 -10.09 -1.98 -3.63
CA LYS A 82 -10.86 -1.63 -2.43
C LYS A 82 -12.35 -1.45 -2.73
N THR A 83 -12.73 -0.93 -3.91
CA THR A 83 -14.15 -0.77 -4.28
C THR A 83 -14.93 -2.08 -4.40
N PHE A 84 -14.23 -3.20 -4.63
CA PHE A 84 -14.85 -4.52 -4.70
C PHE A 84 -14.97 -5.21 -3.34
N SER A 85 -14.39 -4.63 -2.27
CA SER A 85 -14.55 -5.17 -0.92
C SER A 85 -15.98 -4.95 -0.44
N SER A 86 -16.73 -6.03 -0.26
CA SER A 86 -18.12 -5.98 0.23
C SER A 86 -18.23 -5.67 1.73
N LYS A 87 -17.11 -5.74 2.47
CA LYS A 87 -17.07 -5.55 3.92
C LYS A 87 -16.58 -4.14 4.24
N LYS A 88 -17.37 -3.40 5.02
CA LYS A 88 -16.95 -2.13 5.60
C LYS A 88 -15.81 -2.38 6.60
N ASN A 89 -14.84 -1.47 6.65
CA ASN A 89 -13.74 -1.44 7.64
C ASN A 89 -12.74 -2.61 7.57
N THR A 90 -12.46 -3.16 6.39
CA THR A 90 -11.42 -4.19 6.22
C THR A 90 -10.00 -3.66 6.11
N GLU A 91 -9.85 -2.36 5.81
CA GLU A 91 -8.54 -1.73 5.70
C GLU A 91 -7.88 -1.60 7.08
N LYS A 92 -6.67 -2.13 7.19
CA LYS A 92 -5.85 -2.08 8.41
C LYS A 92 -4.45 -1.62 8.04
N LYS A 93 -3.82 -0.86 8.94
CA LYS A 93 -2.38 -0.55 8.87
C LYS A 93 -1.63 -1.70 9.54
N LEU A 94 -0.84 -2.43 8.76
CA LEU A 94 -0.05 -3.59 9.20
C LEU A 94 1.43 -3.38 8.82
N PHE A 95 2.31 -4.15 9.44
CA PHE A 95 3.74 -4.15 9.13
C PHE A 95 4.11 -5.44 8.40
N HIS A 96 4.95 -5.31 7.36
CA HIS A 96 5.48 -6.42 6.58
C HIS A 96 7.00 -6.41 6.69
N GLY A 97 7.56 -7.41 7.37
CA GLY A 97 9.01 -7.58 7.49
C GLY A 97 9.56 -8.39 6.31
N CYS A 98 10.56 -7.86 5.59
CA CYS A 98 11.20 -8.57 4.48
C CYS A 98 12.66 -8.14 4.30
N SER A 99 13.41 -8.89 3.50
CA SER A 99 14.76 -8.53 3.05
C SER A 99 14.72 -7.29 2.15
N GLN A 100 15.84 -6.57 2.02
CA GLN A 100 15.94 -5.37 1.18
C GLN A 100 15.63 -5.65 -0.30
N GLU A 101 16.00 -6.82 -0.80
CA GLU A 101 15.73 -7.26 -2.18
C GLU A 101 14.22 -7.39 -2.43
N VAL A 102 13.53 -8.09 -1.53
CA VAL A 102 12.06 -8.25 -1.56
C VAL A 102 11.35 -6.91 -1.39
N ALA A 103 11.80 -6.04 -0.48
CA ALA A 103 11.23 -4.70 -0.33
C ALA A 103 11.34 -3.91 -1.64
N SER A 104 12.49 -4.00 -2.31
CA SER A 104 12.72 -3.33 -3.60
C SER A 104 11.81 -3.89 -4.69
N LEU A 105 11.59 -5.20 -4.73
CA LEU A 105 10.61 -5.81 -5.63
C LEU A 105 9.19 -5.33 -5.35
N ILE A 106 8.72 -5.38 -4.09
CA ILE A 106 7.36 -4.95 -3.71
C ILE A 106 7.11 -3.49 -4.11
N ILE A 107 8.07 -2.60 -3.86
CA ILE A 107 7.98 -1.18 -4.23
C ILE A 107 7.80 -1.01 -5.75
N ASN A 108 8.51 -1.82 -6.55
CA ASN A 108 8.53 -1.71 -8.01
C ASN A 108 7.43 -2.49 -8.73
N THR A 109 6.96 -3.62 -8.17
CA THR A 109 6.10 -4.58 -8.87
C THR A 109 4.79 -4.87 -8.14
N PHE A 110 4.50 -4.17 -7.03
CA PHE A 110 3.39 -4.46 -6.10
C PHE A 110 3.60 -5.75 -5.29
N PHE A 111 2.75 -5.97 -4.29
CA PHE A 111 2.76 -7.22 -3.52
C PHE A 111 2.46 -8.41 -4.43
N ASN A 112 3.35 -9.40 -4.42
CA ASN A 112 3.17 -10.65 -5.14
C ASN A 112 3.34 -11.82 -4.16
N ARG A 113 2.44 -12.80 -4.22
CA ARG A 113 2.57 -14.03 -3.43
C ARG A 113 3.85 -14.80 -3.73
N SER A 114 4.46 -14.63 -4.90
CA SER A 114 5.77 -15.24 -5.20
C SER A 114 6.90 -14.67 -4.35
N PHE A 115 6.68 -13.55 -3.66
CA PHE A 115 7.62 -12.97 -2.69
C PHE A 115 7.35 -13.46 -1.26
N SER A 116 6.38 -14.36 -1.07
CA SER A 116 6.17 -15.01 0.21
C SER A 116 7.47 -15.69 0.64
N GLY A 117 7.92 -15.34 1.84
CA GLY A 117 9.17 -15.83 2.38
C GLY A 117 9.11 -17.31 2.72
N ILE A 118 10.26 -17.86 3.11
CA ILE A 118 10.41 -19.21 3.67
C ILE A 118 9.60 -19.39 4.97
N ASN A 119 9.23 -18.29 5.62
CA ASN A 119 8.50 -18.25 6.88
C ASN A 119 7.04 -17.82 6.66
N ASP A 120 6.15 -18.35 7.49
CA ASP A 120 4.71 -17.99 7.59
C ASP A 120 3.73 -18.61 6.57
N VAL A 121 4.06 -19.77 6.00
CA VAL A 121 3.11 -20.55 5.13
C VAL A 121 2.03 -21.33 5.90
N VAL A 122 1.98 -21.23 7.23
CA VAL A 122 1.05 -21.98 8.09
C VAL A 122 -0.41 -21.67 7.73
N TYR A 123 -0.69 -20.44 7.31
CA TYR A 123 -2.03 -19.98 6.95
C TYR A 123 -2.26 -19.88 5.44
N GLY A 124 -1.35 -20.43 4.62
CA GLY A 124 -1.45 -20.43 3.16
C GLY A 124 -0.27 -19.76 2.45
N GLN A 125 -0.32 -19.75 1.12
CA GLN A 125 0.69 -19.14 0.25
C GLN A 125 0.29 -17.71 -0.12
N GLY A 126 0.70 -16.75 0.70
CA GLY A 126 0.38 -15.34 0.54
C GLY A 126 1.48 -14.41 1.07
N ALA A 127 1.31 -13.11 0.87
CA ALA A 127 2.16 -12.11 1.52
C ALA A 127 1.63 -11.86 2.94
N TYR A 128 2.51 -11.97 3.93
CA TYR A 128 2.22 -11.82 5.37
C TYR A 128 2.86 -10.57 5.94
#